data_AF-A0A669BAX4-F1
#
_entry.id   AF-A0A669BAX4-F1
#
_cell.length_a   1.000
_cell.length_b   1.000
_cell.length_c   1.000
_cell.angle_alpha   90.00
_cell.angle_beta   90.00
_cell.angle_gamma   90.00
#
_symmetry.space_group_name_H-M   'P 1'
#
loop_
_entity.id
_entity.type
_entity.pdbx_description
1 polymer ?
#
loop_
_entity_poly.entity_id
_entity_poly.type
_entity_poly.pdbx_seq_one_letter_code
_entity_poly.pdbx_strand_id
1 'polypeptide(L)'
;MVERSSKFLLIVVGSVCFMLILYQYVAPGVINFGSPHGYFTEEDEGDIFPTPDPHYVKKYYFPVRDLERTIDFQIKGEDVIVFLHIQKTGGTTFGRHLVQNVRLEVPCDCRPGQKKCTCYRPNRKETWLFSRFSTGWSCGLHADWTELTNCVPGVLNKKENKQKSLRKFYYITLLRDPVSRYLSEWRHVQRGATWKTSLHMCDGRTPTPEELPSCYEGSDWSGCTLQQFMDCPYNLANNRQVRMLADLSLVGCYNMSTVPEKKRAQLLLESAKKNLRDMAFFGLTEYQRKTQFLFERTFRLRFIRPFMQYNSTRAAGVDLDNTTVQRIEELNELDMELYDYAKDLFQQRYQYTRQQERRQQRIKNHMQQSRTEEAGSRLPTEDYMNQIINRW
;
A
#
# COMPACT_ATOMS: atom_id res chain seq x y z
N MET A 1 2.17 3.58 -69.79
CA MET A 1 0.97 3.00 -69.15
C MET A 1 1.20 2.52 -67.70
N VAL A 2 2.44 2.28 -67.25
CA VAL A 2 2.74 1.74 -65.91
C VAL A 2 2.66 2.81 -64.79
N GLU A 3 2.99 4.07 -65.08
CA GLU A 3 3.05 5.14 -64.07
C GLU A 3 1.67 5.63 -63.58
N ARG A 4 0.64 5.56 -64.44
CA ARG A 4 -0.74 5.97 -64.10
C ARG A 4 -1.42 4.97 -63.16
N SER A 5 -1.07 3.68 -63.28
CA SER A 5 -1.63 2.61 -62.43
C SER A 5 -1.12 2.69 -60.99
N SER A 6 0.16 3.05 -60.80
CA SER A 6 0.78 3.21 -59.48
C SER A 6 0.20 4.36 -58.67
N LYS A 7 -0.05 5.52 -59.32
CA LYS A 7 -0.69 6.68 -58.66
C LYS A 7 -2.14 6.39 -58.29
N PHE A 8 -2.86 5.66 -59.14
CA PHE A 8 -4.25 5.27 -58.84
C PHE A 8 -4.32 4.29 -57.66
N LEU A 9 -3.39 3.33 -57.61
CA LEU A 9 -3.29 2.38 -56.49
C LEU A 9 -3.00 3.09 -55.17
N LEU A 10 -2.09 4.07 -55.16
CA LEU A 10 -1.77 4.88 -53.97
C LEU A 10 -2.96 5.72 -53.49
N ILE A 11 -3.75 6.27 -54.40
CA ILE A 11 -4.97 7.03 -54.06
C ILE A 11 -6.04 6.10 -53.48
N VAL A 12 -6.22 4.91 -54.05
CA VAL A 12 -7.18 3.91 -53.55
C VAL A 12 -6.77 3.42 -52.16
N VAL A 13 -5.50 3.07 -51.96
CA VAL A 13 -4.99 2.64 -50.65
C VAL A 13 -5.07 3.76 -49.62
N GLY A 14 -4.71 5.00 -49.99
CA GLY A 14 -4.83 6.17 -49.12
C GLY A 14 -6.28 6.46 -48.71
N SER A 15 -7.23 6.33 -49.65
CA SER A 15 -8.66 6.50 -49.38
C SER A 15 -9.20 5.41 -48.46
N VAL A 16 -8.75 4.16 -48.60
CA VAL A 16 -9.14 3.06 -47.71
C VAL A 16 -8.58 3.28 -46.29
N CYS A 17 -7.32 3.69 -46.15
CA CYS A 17 -6.73 4.01 -44.86
C CYS A 17 -7.43 5.18 -44.17
N PHE A 18 -7.77 6.23 -44.91
CA PHE A 18 -8.48 7.39 -44.36
C PHE A 18 -9.91 7.05 -43.90
N MET A 19 -10.61 6.20 -44.67
CA MET A 19 -11.93 5.69 -44.26
C MET A 19 -11.85 4.78 -43.02
N LEU A 20 -10.80 3.97 -42.88
CA LEU A 20 -10.58 3.16 -41.67
C LEU A 20 -10.30 4.01 -40.43
N ILE A 21 -9.56 5.11 -40.59
CA ILE A 21 -9.31 6.07 -39.50
C ILE A 21 -10.61 6.77 -39.11
N LEU A 22 -11.37 7.30 -40.07
CA LEU A 22 -12.66 7.92 -39.80
C LEU A 22 -13.64 6.94 -39.14
N TYR A 23 -13.65 5.68 -39.57
CA TYR A 23 -14.50 4.64 -38.98
C TYR A 23 -14.12 4.31 -37.52
N GLN A 24 -12.82 4.36 -37.16
CA GLN A 24 -12.38 4.23 -35.77
C GLN A 24 -12.84 5.38 -34.85
N TYR A 25 -13.06 6.58 -35.41
CA TYR A 25 -13.56 7.73 -34.64
C TYR A 25 -15.09 7.80 -34.57
N VAL A 26 -15.80 7.29 -35.58
CA VAL A 26 -17.27 7.34 -35.64
C VAL A 26 -17.93 6.12 -34.96
N ALA A 27 -17.26 4.96 -34.93
CA ALA A 27 -17.78 3.75 -34.27
C ALA A 27 -16.65 2.92 -33.61
N PRO A 28 -16.17 3.31 -32.42
CA PRO A 28 -15.19 2.52 -31.69
C PRO A 28 -15.86 1.25 -31.15
N GLY A 29 -15.69 0.12 -31.84
CA GLY A 29 -16.12 -1.20 -31.32
C GLY A 29 -16.62 -2.25 -32.33
N VAL A 30 -16.67 -1.98 -33.64
CA VAL A 30 -17.38 -2.88 -34.57
C VAL A 30 -16.50 -3.91 -35.31
N ILE A 31 -15.18 -3.90 -35.10
CA ILE A 31 -14.29 -4.99 -35.59
C ILE A 31 -13.66 -5.66 -34.37
N ASN A 32 -14.44 -6.58 -33.78
CA ASN A 32 -14.04 -7.39 -32.65
C ASN A 32 -13.39 -8.68 -33.19
N PHE A 33 -12.08 -8.63 -33.50
CA PHE A 33 -11.31 -9.87 -33.63
C PHE A 33 -11.10 -10.44 -32.21
N GLY A 34 -12.00 -11.35 -31.84
CA GLY A 34 -11.79 -12.36 -30.80
C GLY A 34 -11.32 -11.85 -29.43
N SER A 35 -12.20 -11.20 -28.68
CA SER A 35 -12.09 -11.20 -27.22
C SER A 35 -13.47 -11.54 -26.65
N PRO A 36 -13.64 -12.71 -25.99
CA PRO A 36 -14.94 -13.06 -25.43
C PRO A 36 -15.21 -12.09 -24.28
N HIS A 37 -16.13 -11.16 -24.50
CA HIS A 37 -16.81 -10.47 -23.42
C HIS A 37 -17.68 -11.52 -22.71
N GLY A 38 -17.05 -12.27 -21.81
CA GLY A 38 -17.76 -13.04 -20.80
C GLY A 38 -18.48 -12.05 -19.89
N TYR A 39 -19.78 -12.23 -19.74
CA TYR A 39 -20.47 -11.81 -18.54
C TYR A 39 -19.67 -12.34 -17.34
N PHE A 40 -18.98 -11.47 -16.61
CA PHE A 40 -18.26 -11.85 -15.40
C PHE A 40 -19.29 -12.23 -14.33
N THR A 41 -19.64 -13.50 -14.25
CA THR A 41 -20.08 -14.11 -13.00
C THR A 41 -18.89 -14.12 -12.04
N GLU A 42 -19.12 -13.83 -10.76
CA GLU A 42 -18.09 -13.66 -9.72
C GLU A 42 -17.23 -14.93 -9.44
N GLU A 43 -17.42 -16.01 -10.20
CA GLU A 43 -16.86 -17.33 -9.93
C GLU A 43 -15.66 -17.73 -10.81
N ASP A 44 -15.31 -16.95 -11.84
CA ASP A 44 -14.25 -17.33 -12.80
C ASP A 44 -13.12 -16.28 -12.98
N GLU A 45 -12.80 -15.50 -11.94
CA GLU A 45 -11.48 -14.86 -11.87
C GLU A 45 -10.45 -15.90 -11.43
N GLY A 46 -9.71 -16.46 -12.40
CA GLY A 46 -8.47 -17.18 -12.12
C GLY A 46 -7.59 -16.39 -11.14
N ASP A 47 -6.97 -17.08 -10.18
CA ASP A 47 -6.24 -16.46 -9.06
C ASP A 47 -5.16 -15.47 -9.51
N ILE A 48 -5.50 -14.18 -9.52
CA ILE A 48 -4.64 -13.07 -9.99
C ILE A 48 -3.45 -12.83 -9.04
N PHE A 49 -3.46 -13.45 -7.86
CA PHE A 49 -2.46 -13.23 -6.83
C PHE A 49 -1.30 -14.24 -6.92
N PRO A 50 -0.04 -13.78 -6.75
CA PRO A 50 1.12 -14.66 -6.85
C PRO A 50 1.03 -15.86 -5.92
N THR A 51 1.48 -17.04 -6.35
CA THR A 51 1.67 -18.15 -5.43
C THR A 51 2.70 -17.77 -4.35
N PRO A 52 2.56 -18.29 -3.12
CA PRO A 52 3.65 -18.24 -2.16
C PRO A 52 4.95 -18.79 -2.76
N ASP A 53 6.06 -18.14 -2.45
CA ASP A 53 7.38 -18.59 -2.88
C ASP A 53 7.69 -19.94 -2.20
N PRO A 54 7.95 -21.02 -2.97
CA PRO A 54 8.25 -22.33 -2.42
C PRO A 54 9.63 -22.39 -1.72
N HIS A 55 10.53 -21.46 -2.03
CA HIS A 55 11.88 -21.40 -1.44
C HIS A 55 11.97 -20.45 -0.25
N TYR A 56 10.86 -19.81 0.13
CA TYR A 56 10.84 -18.92 1.28
C TYR A 56 11.04 -19.71 2.59
N VAL A 57 12.11 -19.35 3.32
CA VAL A 57 12.44 -19.90 4.63
C VAL A 57 12.05 -18.89 5.71
N LYS A 58 11.26 -19.35 6.68
CA LYS A 58 10.86 -18.53 7.84
C LYS A 58 12.07 -18.25 8.72
N LYS A 59 12.33 -16.98 9.02
CA LYS A 59 13.44 -16.56 9.87
C LYS A 59 13.03 -16.34 11.33
N TYR A 60 11.84 -15.80 11.55
CA TYR A 60 11.32 -15.47 12.87
C TYR A 60 10.07 -16.31 13.19
N TYR A 61 9.86 -16.53 14.48
CA TYR A 61 8.61 -17.11 14.97
C TYR A 61 7.58 -16.00 15.18
N PHE A 62 6.43 -16.13 14.51
CA PHE A 62 5.25 -15.29 14.74
C PHE A 62 4.07 -16.16 15.16
N PRO A 63 3.48 -15.95 16.35
CA PRO A 63 2.24 -16.61 16.72
C PRO A 63 1.10 -16.22 15.78
N VAL A 64 0.04 -17.03 15.72
CA VAL A 64 -1.13 -16.79 14.85
C VAL A 64 -1.70 -15.38 15.03
N ARG A 65 -1.74 -14.87 16.27
CA ARG A 65 -2.19 -13.51 16.58
C ARG A 65 -1.42 -12.40 15.88
N ASP A 66 -0.20 -12.65 15.40
CA ASP A 66 0.64 -11.68 14.68
C ASP A 66 0.49 -11.82 13.16
N LEU A 67 0.08 -13.00 12.70
CA LEU A 67 -0.19 -13.33 11.29
C LEU A 67 -1.61 -12.97 10.87
N GLU A 68 -2.58 -13.18 11.75
CA GLU A 68 -3.99 -12.92 11.49
C GLU A 68 -4.29 -11.42 11.68
N ARG A 69 -4.58 -10.74 10.57
CA ARG A 69 -5.01 -9.35 10.54
C ARG A 69 -6.30 -9.28 9.76
N THR A 70 -7.42 -9.58 10.42
CA THR A 70 -8.77 -9.42 9.89
C THR A 70 -9.49 -8.37 10.71
N ILE A 71 -9.88 -7.28 10.07
CA ILE A 71 -10.54 -6.15 10.71
C ILE A 71 -11.94 -6.03 10.11
N ASP A 72 -12.94 -5.99 10.99
CA ASP A 72 -14.29 -5.63 10.60
C ASP A 72 -14.38 -4.10 10.46
N PHE A 73 -13.91 -3.59 9.32
CA PHE A 73 -13.80 -2.16 9.09
C PHE A 73 -15.15 -1.53 8.77
N GLN A 74 -15.68 -0.76 9.72
CA GLN A 74 -16.99 -0.13 9.62
C GLN A 74 -16.87 1.26 9.00
N ILE A 75 -16.83 1.34 7.66
CA ILE A 75 -16.75 2.63 6.94
C ILE A 75 -17.95 3.56 7.24
N LYS A 76 -19.14 3.01 7.48
CA LYS A 76 -20.33 3.76 7.90
C LYS A 76 -20.33 4.12 9.39
N GLY A 77 -19.49 3.45 10.18
CA GLY A 77 -19.30 3.67 11.61
C GLY A 77 -18.29 4.80 11.87
N GLU A 78 -17.46 4.63 12.91
CA GLU A 78 -16.49 5.65 13.34
C GLU A 78 -15.05 5.30 12.99
N ASP A 79 -14.80 4.16 12.36
CA ASP A 79 -13.47 3.63 12.08
C ASP A 79 -12.69 4.48 11.07
N VAL A 80 -11.40 4.71 11.34
CA VAL A 80 -10.54 5.53 10.47
C VAL A 80 -9.26 4.78 10.14
N ILE A 81 -8.94 4.68 8.85
CA ILE A 81 -7.62 4.23 8.39
C ILE A 81 -6.66 5.42 8.45
N VAL A 82 -5.48 5.23 9.05
CA VAL A 82 -4.44 6.26 9.17
C VAL A 82 -3.21 5.80 8.39
N PHE A 83 -2.89 6.48 7.28
CA PHE A 83 -1.72 6.12 6.47
C PHE A 83 -0.49 6.93 6.87
N LEU A 84 0.43 6.26 7.58
CA LEU A 84 1.77 6.76 7.88
C LEU A 84 2.64 6.62 6.62
N HIS A 85 2.96 7.74 5.99
CA HIS A 85 3.70 7.76 4.73
C HIS A 85 5.17 8.07 4.97
N ILE A 86 6.01 7.03 5.06
CA ILE A 86 7.47 7.17 5.12
C ILE A 86 7.99 7.64 3.75
N GLN A 87 8.94 8.56 3.73
CA GLN A 87 9.53 9.04 2.48
C GLN A 87 10.11 7.87 1.69
N LYS A 88 9.82 7.87 0.38
CA LYS A 88 10.44 7.00 -0.64
C LYS A 88 10.09 5.51 -0.57
N THR A 89 9.04 5.13 0.16
CA THR A 89 8.51 3.77 0.23
C THR A 89 7.34 3.51 -0.75
N GLY A 90 7.29 4.23 -1.87
CA GLY A 90 6.19 4.10 -2.84
C GLY A 90 4.83 4.65 -2.37
N GLY A 91 4.77 5.32 -1.21
CA GLY A 91 3.53 5.80 -0.61
C GLY A 91 2.73 6.82 -1.42
N THR A 92 3.34 7.48 -2.42
CA THR A 92 2.57 8.31 -3.38
C THR A 92 1.66 7.45 -4.27
N THR A 93 2.13 6.29 -4.74
CA THR A 93 1.33 5.37 -5.56
C THR A 93 0.25 4.70 -4.70
N PHE A 94 0.65 4.16 -3.54
CA PHE A 94 -0.30 3.51 -2.63
C PHE A 94 -1.36 4.48 -2.08
N GLY A 95 -0.96 5.68 -1.68
CA GLY A 95 -1.89 6.71 -1.24
C GLY A 95 -2.93 7.07 -2.32
N ARG A 96 -2.54 7.07 -3.61
CA ARG A 96 -3.51 7.23 -4.71
C ARG A 96 -4.45 6.05 -4.83
N HIS A 97 -3.95 4.82 -4.67
CA HIS A 97 -4.83 3.65 -4.64
C HIS A 97 -5.90 3.75 -3.55
N LEU A 98 -5.56 4.25 -2.36
CA LEU A 98 -6.52 4.43 -1.26
C LEU A 98 -7.66 5.41 -1.59
N VAL A 99 -7.38 6.48 -2.33
CA VAL A 99 -8.38 7.52 -2.65
C VAL A 99 -9.09 7.33 -3.99
N GLN A 100 -8.49 6.61 -4.94
CA GLN A 100 -8.99 6.51 -6.33
C GLN A 100 -9.29 5.08 -6.79
N ASN A 101 -8.79 4.06 -6.08
CA ASN A 101 -8.82 2.69 -6.58
C ASN A 101 -9.54 1.71 -5.65
N VAL A 102 -10.03 2.13 -4.49
CA VAL A 102 -10.84 1.27 -3.61
C VAL A 102 -12.29 1.27 -4.12
N ARG A 103 -12.90 0.09 -4.24
CA ARG A 103 -14.32 -0.06 -4.57
C ARG A 103 -15.15 0.32 -3.34
N LEU A 104 -15.84 1.45 -3.41
CA LEU A 104 -16.63 2.02 -2.32
C LEU A 104 -18.05 2.33 -2.80
N GLU A 105 -19.02 2.26 -1.89
CA GLU A 105 -20.40 2.72 -2.13
C GLU A 105 -20.42 4.21 -2.50
N VAL A 106 -19.63 5.01 -1.78
CA VAL A 106 -19.40 6.43 -2.07
C VAL A 106 -17.89 6.62 -2.28
N PRO A 107 -17.42 6.80 -3.53
CA PRO A 107 -16.02 7.08 -3.83
C PRO A 107 -15.56 8.43 -3.27
N CYS A 108 -14.24 8.61 -3.11
CA CYS A 108 -13.70 9.93 -2.78
C CYS A 108 -13.88 10.90 -3.95
N ASP A 109 -14.22 12.17 -3.66
CA ASP A 109 -14.24 13.25 -4.67
C ASP A 109 -12.82 13.79 -4.86
N CYS A 110 -12.19 13.43 -5.99
CA CYS A 110 -10.84 13.85 -6.37
C CYS A 110 -10.90 14.78 -7.60
N ARG A 111 -10.92 16.10 -7.39
CA ARG A 111 -10.99 17.08 -8.49
C ARG A 111 -9.65 17.27 -9.19
N PRO A 112 -9.61 17.37 -10.53
CA PRO A 112 -8.39 17.72 -11.26
C PRO A 112 -7.75 19.01 -10.72
N GLY A 113 -6.43 19.03 -10.60
CA GLY A 113 -5.68 20.16 -10.03
C GLY A 113 -5.63 20.22 -8.49
N GLN A 114 -6.53 19.52 -7.78
CA GLN A 114 -6.46 19.43 -6.33
C GLN A 114 -5.54 18.31 -5.88
N LYS A 115 -4.64 18.61 -4.94
CA LYS A 115 -3.74 17.60 -4.32
C LYS A 115 -4.44 16.77 -3.25
N LYS A 116 -5.67 17.12 -2.84
CA LYS A 116 -6.42 16.49 -1.75
C LYS A 116 -7.81 16.14 -2.26
N CYS A 117 -8.20 14.89 -2.04
CA CYS A 117 -9.53 14.38 -2.30
C CYS A 117 -10.38 14.47 -1.03
N THR A 118 -11.70 14.52 -1.22
CA THR A 118 -12.67 14.45 -0.14
C THR A 118 -13.16 13.01 0.01
N CYS A 119 -12.70 12.31 1.07
CA CYS A 119 -13.07 10.91 1.33
C CYS A 119 -14.07 10.80 2.48
N TYR A 120 -15.33 11.12 2.20
CA TYR A 120 -16.38 11.09 3.21
C TYR A 120 -17.03 9.72 3.36
N ARG A 121 -17.57 9.48 4.56
CA ARG A 121 -18.45 8.34 4.83
C ARG A 121 -19.77 8.49 4.05
N PRO A 122 -20.45 7.38 3.72
CA PRO A 122 -21.79 7.45 3.18
C PRO A 122 -22.72 8.26 4.10
N ASN A 123 -23.43 9.24 3.54
CA ASN A 123 -24.40 10.09 4.23
C ASN A 123 -23.85 10.98 5.37
N ARG A 124 -22.53 11.13 5.54
CA ARG A 124 -21.94 12.00 6.59
C ARG A 124 -20.72 12.77 6.07
N LYS A 125 -20.56 14.02 6.48
CA LYS A 125 -19.38 14.87 6.15
C LYS A 125 -18.17 14.56 7.05
N GLU A 126 -17.92 13.29 7.31
CA GLU A 126 -16.84 12.80 8.19
C GLU A 126 -15.88 11.95 7.36
N THR A 127 -14.57 12.04 7.62
CA THR A 127 -13.57 11.28 6.86
C THR A 127 -13.36 9.89 7.46
N TRP A 128 -13.27 8.87 6.60
CA TRP A 128 -12.87 7.51 7.00
C TRP A 128 -11.37 7.23 6.78
N LEU A 129 -10.67 8.16 6.10
CA LEU A 129 -9.26 8.04 5.76
C LEU A 129 -8.49 9.28 6.22
N PHE A 130 -7.46 9.09 7.02
CA PHE A 130 -6.46 10.10 7.38
C PHE A 130 -5.17 9.84 6.59
N SER A 131 -4.86 10.71 5.64
CA SER A 131 -3.71 10.57 4.75
C SER A 131 -3.36 11.89 4.07
N ARG A 132 -2.17 11.95 3.46
CA ARG A 132 -1.76 13.06 2.59
C ARG A 132 -2.84 13.44 1.56
N PHE A 133 -3.47 12.45 0.92
CA PHE A 133 -4.40 12.68 -0.18
C PHE A 133 -5.86 12.83 0.26
N SER A 134 -6.19 12.70 1.55
CA SER A 134 -7.55 12.90 2.06
C SER A 134 -7.65 14.08 3.03
N THR A 135 -6.82 14.08 4.08
CA THR A 135 -6.81 15.13 5.10
C THR A 135 -5.71 16.15 4.87
N GLY A 136 -4.71 15.83 4.04
CA GLY A 136 -3.49 16.62 3.93
C GLY A 136 -2.51 16.31 5.05
N TRP A 137 -1.55 17.20 5.26
CA TRP A 137 -0.53 17.09 6.31
C TRP A 137 -1.00 17.72 7.62
N SER A 138 -2.19 17.38 8.09
CA SER A 138 -2.82 18.00 9.28
C SER A 138 -2.05 17.79 10.58
N CYS A 139 -1.16 16.79 10.63
CA CYS A 139 -0.31 16.48 11.78
C CYS A 139 1.19 16.73 11.50
N GLY A 140 1.51 17.48 10.45
CA GLY A 140 2.89 17.69 10.00
C GLY A 140 3.21 16.98 8.69
N LEU A 141 4.17 17.53 7.94
CA LEU A 141 4.65 16.96 6.69
C LEU A 141 5.36 15.64 6.98
N HIS A 142 4.87 14.54 6.38
CA HIS A 142 5.40 13.19 6.63
C HIS A 142 5.41 12.82 8.12
N ALA A 143 4.33 13.18 8.83
CA ALA A 143 4.17 12.88 10.24
C ALA A 143 4.46 11.40 10.55
N ASP A 144 5.35 11.16 11.51
CA ASP A 144 5.78 9.83 11.92
C ASP A 144 4.83 9.17 12.94
N TRP A 145 5.21 7.99 13.46
CA TRP A 145 4.39 7.27 14.44
C TRP A 145 4.18 8.08 15.73
N THR A 146 5.22 8.76 16.20
CA THR A 146 5.17 9.58 17.42
C THR A 146 4.26 10.78 17.19
N GLU A 147 4.36 11.44 16.04
CA GLU A 147 3.52 12.58 15.69
C GLU A 147 2.04 12.18 15.48
N LEU A 148 1.79 11.13 14.68
CA LEU A 148 0.42 10.74 14.32
C LEU A 148 -0.38 10.21 15.51
N THR A 149 0.22 9.37 16.36
CA THR A 149 -0.48 8.80 17.52
C THR A 149 -0.89 9.86 18.54
N ASN A 150 -0.09 10.91 18.70
CA ASN A 150 -0.39 12.05 19.57
C ASN A 150 -1.31 13.09 18.93
N CYS A 151 -1.34 13.21 17.60
CA CYS A 151 -2.09 14.28 16.91
C CYS A 151 -3.45 13.84 16.34
N VAL A 152 -3.54 12.68 15.69
CA VAL A 152 -4.72 12.27 14.91
C VAL A 152 -6.02 12.24 15.73
N PRO A 153 -6.04 11.68 16.96
CA PRO A 153 -7.24 11.72 17.81
C PRO A 153 -7.71 13.15 18.06
N GLY A 154 -6.78 14.07 18.36
CA GLY A 154 -7.09 15.48 18.60
C GLY A 154 -7.66 16.19 17.37
N VAL A 155 -7.10 15.95 16.19
CA VAL A 155 -7.55 16.57 14.93
C VAL A 155 -8.93 16.10 14.51
N LEU A 156 -9.21 14.81 14.65
CA LEU A 156 -10.50 14.22 14.22
C LEU A 156 -11.60 14.41 15.27
N ASN A 157 -11.25 14.51 16.55
CA ASN A 157 -12.24 14.74 17.62
C ASN A 157 -12.56 16.24 17.82
N LYS A 158 -11.64 17.17 17.56
CA LYS A 158 -11.94 18.63 17.67
C LYS A 158 -12.98 19.11 16.66
N LYS A 159 -13.16 18.39 15.55
CA LYS A 159 -14.16 18.71 14.52
C LYS A 159 -15.54 18.13 14.80
N GLU A 160 -15.70 17.33 15.85
CA GLU A 160 -16.89 16.52 16.10
C GLU A 160 -17.27 16.51 17.60
N ASN A 161 -18.55 16.32 17.94
CA ASN A 161 -19.01 16.37 19.34
C ASN A 161 -18.27 15.35 20.23
N LYS A 162 -17.94 15.77 21.46
CA LYS A 162 -17.16 15.05 22.50
C LYS A 162 -17.69 13.65 22.91
N GLN A 163 -18.79 13.17 22.34
CA GLN A 163 -19.48 11.92 22.70
C GLN A 163 -18.97 10.67 21.95
N LYS A 164 -18.03 10.80 21.01
CA LYS A 164 -17.53 9.68 20.19
C LYS A 164 -16.27 9.00 20.76
N SER A 165 -16.31 8.51 22.00
CA SER A 165 -15.17 7.82 22.66
C SER A 165 -14.83 6.43 22.08
N LEU A 166 -15.41 6.04 20.94
CA LEU A 166 -15.28 4.69 20.36
C LEU A 166 -14.56 4.65 18.99
N ARG A 167 -14.00 5.78 18.53
CA ARG A 167 -13.31 5.84 17.23
C ARG A 167 -12.04 4.99 17.24
N LYS A 168 -12.02 3.96 16.38
CA LYS A 168 -10.84 3.10 16.19
C LYS A 168 -9.96 3.64 15.07
N PHE A 169 -8.66 3.73 15.34
CA PHE A 169 -7.66 4.16 14.37
C PHE A 169 -6.84 2.95 13.88
N TYR A 170 -6.93 2.66 12.60
CA TYR A 170 -6.21 1.57 11.95
C TYR A 170 -5.00 2.11 11.21
N TYR A 171 -3.86 2.10 11.88
CA TYR A 171 -2.60 2.56 11.31
C TYR A 171 -2.08 1.59 10.25
N ILE A 172 -1.66 2.15 9.12
CA ILE A 172 -1.04 1.43 8.02
C ILE A 172 0.19 2.15 7.49
N THR A 173 1.12 1.41 6.89
CA THR A 173 2.33 1.98 6.28
C THR A 173 2.82 1.17 5.08
N LEU A 174 3.80 1.70 4.36
CA LEU A 174 4.62 0.95 3.40
C LEU A 174 6.08 1.03 3.77
N LEU A 175 6.78 -0.09 3.60
CA LEU A 175 8.23 -0.20 3.69
C LEU A 175 8.87 -0.49 2.35
N ARG A 176 10.19 -0.35 2.32
CA ARG A 176 11.04 -0.62 1.18
C ARG A 176 12.41 -1.07 1.67
N ASP A 177 13.06 -1.90 0.87
CA ASP A 177 14.47 -2.24 1.01
C ASP A 177 15.30 -0.98 1.33
N PRO A 178 16.05 -0.95 2.45
CA PRO A 178 16.71 0.26 2.93
C PRO A 178 17.68 0.88 1.94
N VAL A 179 18.49 0.07 1.24
CA VAL A 179 19.42 0.56 0.22
C VAL A 179 18.66 1.25 -0.91
N SER A 180 17.66 0.56 -1.48
CA SER A 180 16.80 1.11 -2.52
C SER A 180 16.04 2.37 -2.09
N ARG A 181 15.58 2.42 -0.83
CA ARG A 181 14.88 3.57 -0.23
C ARG A 181 15.84 4.75 -0.05
N TYR A 182 17.03 4.51 0.48
CA TYR A 182 18.07 5.51 0.73
C TYR A 182 18.53 6.17 -0.57
N LEU A 183 18.86 5.38 -1.59
CA LEU A 183 19.22 5.88 -2.92
C LEU A 183 18.10 6.68 -3.58
N SER A 184 16.85 6.22 -3.40
CA SER A 184 15.68 6.96 -3.89
C SER A 184 15.51 8.31 -3.20
N GLU A 185 15.89 8.40 -1.92
CA GLU A 185 15.89 9.63 -1.14
C GLU A 185 16.99 10.56 -1.59
N TRP A 186 18.24 10.09 -1.67
CA TRP A 186 19.35 10.85 -2.22
C TRP A 186 19.00 11.48 -3.58
N ARG A 187 18.51 10.68 -4.54
CA ARG A 187 18.09 11.21 -5.85
C ARG A 187 16.95 12.22 -5.75
N HIS A 188 16.15 12.21 -4.68
CA HIS A 188 15.11 13.21 -4.43
C HIS A 188 15.66 14.50 -3.85
N VAL A 189 16.60 14.36 -2.92
CA VAL A 189 17.30 15.47 -2.28
C VAL A 189 18.18 16.20 -3.30
N GLN A 190 18.93 15.46 -4.12
CA GLN A 190 19.73 15.97 -5.23
C GLN A 190 18.94 16.85 -6.21
N ARG A 191 17.62 16.68 -6.30
CA ARG A 191 16.72 17.51 -7.14
C ARG A 191 15.89 18.53 -6.36
N GLY A 192 16.28 18.85 -5.13
CA GLY A 192 15.72 19.93 -4.31
C GLY A 192 14.69 19.51 -3.25
N ALA A 193 14.48 18.21 -2.98
CA ALA A 193 13.63 17.82 -1.85
C ALA A 193 14.35 18.00 -0.52
N THR A 194 13.68 18.66 0.44
CA THR A 194 14.23 18.85 1.80
C THR A 194 13.31 18.32 2.88
N TRP A 195 11.99 18.39 2.66
CA TRP A 195 10.97 18.21 3.69
C TRP A 195 11.19 19.09 4.94
N LYS A 196 11.85 20.23 4.80
CA LYS A 196 12.21 21.14 5.91
C LYS A 196 11.04 21.72 6.71
N THR A 197 9.80 21.55 6.23
CA THR A 197 8.58 21.95 6.95
C THR A 197 7.97 20.78 7.75
N SER A 198 8.67 19.66 7.89
CA SER A 198 8.33 18.61 8.85
C SER A 198 8.49 19.16 10.27
N LEU A 199 7.55 18.82 11.16
CA LEU A 199 7.52 19.40 12.50
C LEU A 199 8.44 18.63 13.46
N HIS A 200 8.54 17.30 13.29
CA HIS A 200 9.31 16.44 14.17
C HIS A 200 8.83 16.55 15.63
N MET A 201 7.51 16.65 15.82
CA MET A 201 6.92 16.82 17.15
C MET A 201 7.14 15.58 18.01
N CYS A 202 7.75 15.77 19.18
CA CYS A 202 7.94 14.75 20.18
C CYS A 202 7.86 15.39 21.57
N ASP A 203 7.18 14.75 22.52
CA ASP A 203 6.90 15.28 23.86
C ASP A 203 6.35 16.72 23.87
N GLY A 204 5.49 17.04 22.90
CA GLY A 204 4.79 18.32 22.82
C GLY A 204 5.62 19.49 22.28
N ARG A 205 6.83 19.26 21.76
CA ARG A 205 7.68 20.31 21.15
C ARG A 205 8.36 19.84 19.87
N THR A 206 8.84 20.81 19.07
CA THR A 206 9.74 20.56 17.94
C THR A 206 11.20 20.53 18.42
N PRO A 207 12.11 19.81 17.74
CA PRO A 207 13.53 19.81 18.07
C PRO A 207 14.17 21.17 17.78
N THR A 208 15.22 21.51 18.52
CA THR A 208 16.05 22.68 18.23
C THR A 208 17.04 22.39 17.09
N PRO A 209 17.64 23.41 16.45
CA PRO A 209 18.69 23.21 15.45
C PRO A 209 19.92 22.46 15.99
N GLU A 210 20.19 22.52 17.29
CA GLU A 210 21.27 21.75 17.93
C GLU A 210 20.90 20.26 18.07
N GLU A 211 19.64 19.95 18.36
CA GLU A 211 19.14 18.57 18.43
C GLU A 211 18.98 17.93 17.04
N LEU A 212 18.71 18.74 16.01
CA LEU A 212 18.55 18.30 14.63
C LEU A 212 19.21 19.28 13.64
N PRO A 213 20.54 19.19 13.44
CA PRO A 213 21.26 20.04 12.49
C PRO A 213 20.90 19.79 11.02
N SER A 214 21.16 20.78 10.15
CA SER A 214 20.89 20.72 8.69
C SER A 214 22.12 20.28 7.89
N CYS A 215 21.94 19.41 6.87
CA CYS A 215 23.07 18.86 6.07
C CYS A 215 23.53 19.78 4.95
N TYR A 216 22.86 20.91 4.83
CA TYR A 216 23.04 21.85 3.76
C TYR A 216 22.85 23.25 4.32
N GLU A 217 23.55 24.18 3.67
CA GLU A 217 23.37 25.61 3.85
C GLU A 217 22.36 26.13 2.81
N GLY A 218 21.67 27.23 3.13
CA GLY A 218 20.73 27.87 2.20
C GLY A 218 19.37 27.17 2.09
N SER A 219 18.82 27.10 0.88
CA SER A 219 17.41 26.74 0.67
C SER A 219 17.13 25.25 0.57
N ASP A 220 18.06 24.47 0.01
CA ASP A 220 17.98 23.02 -0.21
C ASP A 220 19.37 22.40 -0.42
N TRP A 221 19.40 21.08 -0.60
CA TRP A 221 20.61 20.30 -0.86
C TRP A 221 20.68 19.79 -2.30
N SER A 222 20.22 20.62 -3.25
CA SER A 222 20.26 20.29 -4.67
C SER A 222 21.69 20.08 -5.17
N GLY A 223 21.87 19.15 -6.10
CA GLY A 223 23.17 18.81 -6.66
C GLY A 223 24.07 17.95 -5.76
N CYS A 224 23.69 17.64 -4.51
CA CYS A 224 24.54 16.86 -3.60
C CYS A 224 24.96 15.50 -4.20
N THR A 225 26.24 15.17 -4.08
CA THR A 225 26.75 13.85 -4.50
C THR A 225 26.28 12.78 -3.52
N LEU A 226 26.36 11.49 -3.93
CA LEU A 226 26.05 10.39 -3.01
C LEU A 226 27.02 10.38 -1.82
N GLN A 227 28.29 10.68 -2.05
CA GLN A 227 29.31 10.78 -1.01
C GLN A 227 28.95 11.85 0.03
N GLN A 228 28.67 13.09 -0.40
CA GLN A 228 28.23 14.16 0.49
C GLN A 228 26.96 13.78 1.28
N PHE A 229 26.03 13.07 0.63
CA PHE A 229 24.81 12.60 1.26
C PHE A 229 25.07 11.59 2.37
N MET A 230 26.02 10.66 2.15
CA MET A 230 26.44 9.65 3.13
C MET A 230 27.28 10.23 4.27
N ASP A 231 28.10 11.25 3.98
CA ASP A 231 29.06 11.82 4.94
C ASP A 231 28.42 12.72 5.99
N CYS A 232 27.19 13.18 5.77
CA CYS A 232 26.47 13.98 6.75
C CYS A 232 25.98 13.11 7.94
N PRO A 233 26.51 13.30 9.18
CA PRO A 233 26.21 12.41 10.30
C PRO A 233 24.78 12.54 10.82
N TYR A 234 24.14 13.70 10.62
CA TYR A 234 22.78 14.00 11.06
C TYR A 234 21.77 13.90 9.90
N ASN A 235 22.12 13.21 8.80
CA ASN A 235 21.21 12.98 7.68
C ASN A 235 20.00 12.13 8.12
N LEU A 236 18.80 12.73 8.08
CA LEU A 236 17.54 12.06 8.41
C LEU A 236 17.19 10.89 7.47
N ALA A 237 17.90 10.70 6.37
CA ALA A 237 17.78 9.50 5.56
C ALA A 237 18.29 8.25 6.29
N ASN A 238 19.28 8.38 7.19
CA ASN A 238 19.82 7.26 7.95
C ASN A 238 18.74 6.69 8.89
N ASN A 239 18.54 5.38 8.86
CA ASN A 239 17.57 4.65 9.69
C ASN A 239 16.16 5.28 9.73
N ARG A 240 15.71 5.83 8.57
CA ARG A 240 14.46 6.58 8.49
C ARG A 240 13.25 5.73 8.85
N GLN A 241 13.19 4.48 8.41
CA GLN A 241 12.01 3.64 8.66
C GLN A 241 11.87 3.30 10.13
N VAL A 242 12.97 2.94 10.80
CA VAL A 242 13.01 2.71 12.25
C VAL A 242 12.63 3.98 12.99
N ARG A 243 13.29 5.11 12.71
CA ARG A 243 12.99 6.38 13.40
C ARG A 243 11.53 6.79 13.25
N MET A 244 10.96 6.63 12.05
CA MET A 244 9.57 7.06 11.79
C MET A 244 8.50 6.07 12.28
N LEU A 245 8.88 4.85 12.66
CA LEU A 245 7.95 3.85 13.21
C LEU A 245 8.08 3.69 14.72
N ALA A 246 9.21 4.06 15.30
CA ALA A 246 9.44 4.01 16.72
C ALA A 246 8.67 5.11 17.46
N ASP A 247 8.39 4.83 18.72
CA ASP A 247 8.10 5.85 19.73
C ASP A 247 9.40 6.55 20.14
N LEU A 248 9.57 7.80 19.71
CA LEU A 248 10.78 8.57 20.00
C LEU A 248 10.84 9.07 21.45
N SER A 249 9.71 9.12 22.17
CA SER A 249 9.69 9.52 23.58
C SER A 249 10.50 8.55 24.46
N LEU A 250 10.56 7.26 24.07
CA LEU A 250 11.31 6.21 24.77
C LEU A 250 12.83 6.49 24.85
N VAL A 251 13.35 7.37 24.00
CA VAL A 251 14.77 7.67 23.89
C VAL A 251 15.08 9.16 24.07
N GLY A 252 14.18 9.91 24.71
CA GLY A 252 14.36 11.35 24.91
C GLY A 252 14.25 12.15 23.60
N CYS A 253 13.38 11.72 22.69
CA CYS A 253 13.14 12.38 21.40
C CYS A 253 14.43 12.51 20.57
N TYR A 254 14.74 13.72 20.11
CA TYR A 254 15.92 14.05 19.30
C TYR A 254 17.15 14.40 20.14
N ASN A 255 17.05 14.39 21.48
CA ASN A 255 18.20 14.63 22.35
C ASN A 255 19.05 13.36 22.47
N MET A 256 20.14 13.32 21.71
CA MET A 256 21.09 12.20 21.64
C MET A 256 21.87 11.96 22.93
N SER A 257 21.91 12.91 23.87
CA SER A 257 22.66 12.78 25.14
C SER A 257 21.91 12.03 26.24
N THR A 258 20.60 11.82 26.08
CA THR A 258 19.73 11.23 27.12
C THR A 258 19.97 9.74 27.34
N VAL A 259 20.25 9.00 26.27
CA VAL A 259 20.39 7.54 26.28
C VAL A 259 21.63 7.16 25.48
N PRO A 260 22.52 6.30 25.99
CA PRO A 260 23.69 5.83 25.25
C PRO A 260 23.29 5.26 23.88
N GLU A 261 24.07 5.56 22.85
CA GLU A 261 23.77 5.26 21.44
C GLU A 261 23.35 3.80 21.21
N LYS A 262 24.12 2.83 21.71
CA LYS A 262 23.80 1.40 21.59
C LYS A 262 22.46 1.04 22.22
N LYS A 263 22.13 1.64 23.37
CA LYS A 263 20.84 1.39 24.04
C LYS A 263 19.70 2.08 23.31
N ARG A 264 19.93 3.29 22.81
CA ARG A 264 18.99 4.05 21.97
C ARG A 264 18.63 3.26 20.71
N ALA A 265 19.63 2.76 19.99
CA ALA A 265 19.45 1.93 18.80
C ALA A 265 18.57 0.70 19.07
N GLN A 266 18.86 -0.03 20.16
CA GLN A 266 18.06 -1.18 20.59
C GLN A 266 16.60 -0.80 20.89
N LEU A 267 16.38 0.28 21.65
CA LEU A 267 15.02 0.73 22.01
C LEU A 267 14.23 1.16 20.79
N LEU A 268 14.85 1.89 19.87
CA LEU A 268 14.22 2.32 18.61
C LEU A 268 13.84 1.12 17.73
N LEU A 269 14.76 0.16 17.55
CA LEU A 269 14.49 -1.02 16.72
C LEU A 269 13.36 -1.88 17.30
N GLU A 270 13.38 -2.16 18.60
CA GLU A 270 12.32 -2.94 19.26
C GLU A 270 10.98 -2.21 19.23
N SER A 271 10.97 -0.90 19.44
CA SER A 271 9.77 -0.06 19.32
C SER A 271 9.20 -0.09 17.90
N ALA A 272 10.04 0.10 16.88
CA ALA A 272 9.64 0.05 15.48
C ALA A 272 9.09 -1.34 15.08
N LYS A 273 9.76 -2.44 15.46
CA LYS A 273 9.28 -3.82 15.22
C LYS A 273 7.92 -4.05 15.86
N LYS A 274 7.75 -3.64 17.13
CA LYS A 274 6.50 -3.75 17.86
C LYS A 274 5.39 -2.96 17.17
N ASN A 275 5.61 -1.67 16.92
CA ASN A 275 4.61 -0.78 16.33
C ASN A 275 4.18 -1.26 14.93
N LEU A 276 5.14 -1.67 14.09
CA LEU A 276 4.86 -2.22 12.77
C LEU A 276 4.05 -3.53 12.83
N ARG A 277 4.40 -4.44 13.74
CA ARG A 277 3.67 -5.70 13.93
C ARG A 277 2.24 -5.45 14.41
N ASP A 278 2.06 -4.48 15.30
CA ASP A 278 0.76 -4.15 15.92
C ASP A 278 -0.13 -3.29 14.99
N MET A 279 0.42 -2.69 13.92
CA MET A 279 -0.37 -2.01 12.89
C MET A 279 -1.41 -2.95 12.27
N ALA A 280 -2.51 -2.33 11.81
CA ALA A 280 -3.58 -3.02 11.11
C ALA A 280 -3.05 -3.72 9.86
N PHE A 281 -2.24 -3.02 9.08
CA PHE A 281 -1.67 -3.52 7.84
C PHE A 281 -0.37 -2.79 7.51
N PHE A 282 0.59 -3.47 6.88
CA PHE A 282 1.66 -2.81 6.17
C PHE A 282 1.98 -3.56 4.87
N GLY A 283 2.50 -2.82 3.89
CA GLY A 283 2.93 -3.36 2.61
C GLY A 283 4.42 -3.17 2.35
N LEU A 284 4.90 -3.85 1.32
CA LEU A 284 6.27 -3.77 0.83
C LEU A 284 6.29 -3.33 -0.63
N THR A 285 7.16 -2.38 -0.96
CA THR A 285 7.25 -1.76 -2.28
C THR A 285 7.53 -2.76 -3.39
N GLU A 286 8.29 -3.80 -3.08
CA GLU A 286 8.78 -4.88 -3.93
C GLU A 286 7.70 -5.93 -4.23
N TYR A 287 6.59 -5.91 -3.48
CA TYR A 287 5.54 -6.92 -3.54
C TYR A 287 4.15 -6.29 -3.72
N GLN A 288 3.96 -5.49 -4.77
CA GLN A 288 2.73 -4.72 -5.00
C GLN A 288 1.45 -5.58 -5.00
N ARG A 289 1.47 -6.75 -5.65
CA ARG A 289 0.31 -7.65 -5.70
C ARG A 289 0.00 -8.34 -4.37
N LYS A 290 1.03 -8.73 -3.62
CA LYS A 290 0.83 -9.30 -2.26
C LYS A 290 0.36 -8.21 -1.28
N THR A 291 0.84 -6.98 -1.46
CA THR A 291 0.39 -5.79 -0.72
C THR A 291 -1.09 -5.53 -0.98
N GLN A 292 -1.52 -5.56 -2.25
CA GLN A 292 -2.94 -5.48 -2.62
C GLN A 292 -3.75 -6.57 -1.92
N PHE A 293 -3.33 -7.84 -2.08
CA PHE A 293 -4.00 -8.99 -1.49
C PHE A 293 -4.23 -8.83 0.02
N LEU A 294 -3.15 -8.58 0.77
CA LEU A 294 -3.23 -8.47 2.22
C LEU A 294 -4.09 -7.29 2.67
N PHE A 295 -3.99 -6.13 2.00
CA PHE A 295 -4.86 -4.98 2.32
C PHE A 295 -6.34 -5.33 2.16
N GLU A 296 -6.70 -5.95 1.02
CA GLU A 296 -8.07 -6.34 0.72
C GLU A 296 -8.64 -7.28 1.77
N ARG A 297 -7.86 -8.28 2.21
CA ARG A 297 -8.30 -9.26 3.21
C ARG A 297 -8.36 -8.66 4.61
N THR A 298 -7.42 -7.79 4.93
CA THR A 298 -7.40 -7.14 6.24
C THR A 298 -8.61 -6.25 6.47
N PHE A 299 -9.00 -5.44 5.50
CA PHE A 299 -10.11 -4.49 5.67
C PHE A 299 -11.43 -4.96 5.04
N ARG A 300 -11.45 -6.15 4.41
CA ARG A 300 -12.57 -6.66 3.60
C ARG A 300 -13.01 -5.67 2.51
N LEU A 301 -12.04 -4.95 1.96
CA LEU A 301 -12.21 -4.02 0.84
C LEU A 301 -11.65 -4.66 -0.43
N ARG A 302 -12.02 -4.13 -1.60
CA ARG A 302 -11.44 -4.56 -2.88
C ARG A 302 -10.94 -3.37 -3.66
N PHE A 303 -9.82 -3.52 -4.35
CA PHE A 303 -9.41 -2.53 -5.33
C PHE A 303 -10.13 -2.76 -6.67
N ILE A 304 -10.38 -1.68 -7.41
CA ILE A 304 -11.04 -1.71 -8.72
C ILE A 304 -10.05 -2.22 -9.77
N ARG A 305 -8.82 -1.69 -9.75
CA ARG A 305 -7.74 -2.09 -10.65
C ARG A 305 -6.61 -2.81 -9.91
N PRO A 306 -5.99 -3.80 -10.56
CA PRO A 306 -4.82 -4.47 -10.03
C PRO A 306 -3.64 -3.52 -9.74
N PHE A 307 -2.88 -3.80 -8.69
CA PHE A 307 -1.60 -3.10 -8.47
C PHE A 307 -0.54 -3.56 -9.47
N MET A 308 0.28 -2.63 -9.94
CA MET A 308 1.32 -2.91 -10.94
C MET A 308 2.71 -2.79 -10.31
N GLN A 309 3.58 -3.77 -10.58
CA GLN A 309 4.97 -3.76 -10.12
C GLN A 309 5.84 -2.97 -11.10
N TYR A 310 6.51 -1.93 -10.62
CA TYR A 310 7.45 -1.14 -11.42
C TYR A 310 8.85 -1.22 -10.80
N ASN A 311 9.70 -2.09 -11.34
CA ASN A 311 11.05 -2.32 -10.83
C ASN A 311 12.08 -1.33 -11.40
N SER A 312 11.83 -0.74 -12.57
CA SER A 312 12.65 0.32 -13.17
C SER A 312 12.48 1.65 -12.42
N THR A 313 13.07 1.72 -11.22
CA THR A 313 13.03 2.90 -10.37
C THR A 313 14.32 3.71 -10.49
N ARG A 314 14.29 4.99 -10.09
CA ARG A 314 15.49 5.85 -10.03
C ARG A 314 16.59 5.31 -9.11
N ALA A 315 16.26 4.40 -8.18
CA ALA A 315 17.25 3.72 -7.35
C ALA A 315 17.89 2.53 -8.08
N ALA A 316 17.11 1.81 -8.90
CA ALA A 316 17.59 0.66 -9.67
C ALA A 316 18.53 1.04 -10.84
N GLY A 317 18.50 2.30 -11.28
CA GLY A 317 19.40 2.82 -12.33
C GLY A 317 20.67 3.48 -11.79
N VAL A 318 21.08 3.19 -10.55
CA VAL A 318 22.34 3.67 -9.98
C VAL A 318 23.32 2.51 -9.97
N ASP A 319 24.37 2.59 -10.78
CA ASP A 319 25.48 1.64 -10.72
C ASP A 319 26.31 1.93 -9.48
N LEU A 320 26.45 0.93 -8.60
CA LEU A 320 27.15 1.03 -7.34
C LEU A 320 28.14 -0.13 -7.23
N ASP A 321 29.33 0.19 -6.73
CA ASP A 321 30.30 -0.77 -6.25
C ASP A 321 29.85 -1.38 -4.91
N ASN A 322 30.27 -2.62 -4.65
CA ASN A 322 29.89 -3.35 -3.44
C ASN A 322 30.27 -2.61 -2.15
N THR A 323 31.39 -1.88 -2.17
CA THR A 323 31.86 -1.03 -1.06
C THR A 323 30.89 0.10 -0.73
N THR A 324 30.31 0.77 -1.73
CA THR A 324 29.29 1.80 -1.49
C THR A 324 27.98 1.18 -0.97
N VAL A 325 27.60 0.01 -1.48
CA VAL A 325 26.41 -0.71 -0.98
C VAL A 325 26.58 -1.05 0.50
N GLN A 326 27.71 -1.65 0.89
CA GLN A 326 28.02 -1.96 2.29
C GLN A 326 27.98 -0.71 3.16
N ARG A 327 28.54 0.41 2.69
CA ARG A 327 28.49 1.67 3.44
C ARG A 327 27.05 2.17 3.65
N ILE A 328 26.18 2.04 2.66
CA ILE A 328 24.76 2.40 2.80
C ILE A 328 24.05 1.46 3.78
N GLU A 329 24.37 0.16 3.76
CA GLU A 329 23.85 -0.82 4.71
C GLU A 329 24.26 -0.48 6.15
N GLU A 330 25.52 -0.10 6.39
CA GLU A 330 26.01 0.36 7.70
C GLU A 330 25.26 1.61 8.20
N LEU A 331 25.11 2.63 7.33
CA LEU A 331 24.36 3.85 7.67
C LEU A 331 22.88 3.59 7.97
N ASN A 332 22.36 2.45 7.53
CA ASN A 332 20.97 2.05 7.69
C ASN A 332 20.84 0.71 8.45
N GLU A 333 21.78 0.38 9.34
CA GLU A 333 21.83 -0.92 10.03
C GLU A 333 20.50 -1.30 10.71
N LEU A 334 19.84 -0.36 11.37
CA LEU A 334 18.57 -0.61 12.05
C LEU A 334 17.43 -0.80 11.05
N ASP A 335 17.44 -0.03 9.97
CA ASP A 335 16.51 -0.19 8.86
C ASP A 335 16.69 -1.55 8.17
N MET A 336 17.93 -2.06 8.05
CA MET A 336 18.24 -3.40 7.52
C MET A 336 17.63 -4.49 8.40
N GLU A 337 17.85 -4.42 9.71
CA GLU A 337 17.25 -5.36 10.67
C GLU A 337 15.71 -5.27 10.71
N LEU A 338 15.15 -4.06 10.68
CA LEU A 338 13.71 -3.87 10.64
C LEU A 338 13.11 -4.42 9.36
N TYR A 339 13.73 -4.17 8.21
CA TYR A 339 13.20 -4.60 6.92
C TYR A 339 13.27 -6.12 6.76
N ASP A 340 14.34 -6.76 7.23
CA ASP A 340 14.44 -8.22 7.27
C ASP A 340 13.34 -8.86 8.13
N TYR A 341 13.11 -8.32 9.34
CA TYR A 341 11.98 -8.71 10.21
C TYR A 341 10.62 -8.49 9.53
N ALA A 342 10.42 -7.32 8.92
CA ALA A 342 9.17 -6.94 8.27
C ALA A 342 8.88 -7.80 7.04
N LYS A 343 9.91 -8.13 6.25
CA LYS A 343 9.82 -9.01 5.08
C LYS A 343 9.40 -10.41 5.49
N ASP A 344 10.00 -10.96 6.54
CA ASP A 344 9.62 -12.26 7.07
C ASP A 344 8.15 -12.24 7.55
N LEU A 345 7.77 -11.30 8.41
CA LEU A 345 6.40 -11.16 8.89
C LEU A 345 5.39 -11.01 7.74
N PHE A 346 5.71 -10.20 6.73
CA PHE A 346 4.85 -9.97 5.57
C PHE A 346 4.65 -11.23 4.73
N GLN A 347 5.71 -12.00 4.45
CA GLN A 347 5.58 -13.26 3.71
C GLN A 347 4.80 -14.30 4.53
N GLN A 348 5.02 -14.41 5.84
CA GLN A 348 4.24 -15.31 6.70
C GLN A 348 2.75 -14.91 6.75
N ARG A 349 2.43 -13.61 6.87
CA ARG A 349 1.05 -13.10 6.77
C ARG A 349 0.39 -13.47 5.45
N TYR A 350 1.11 -13.28 4.34
CA TYR A 350 0.63 -13.65 3.01
C TYR A 350 0.34 -15.15 2.91
N GLN A 351 1.30 -15.99 3.30
CA GLN A 351 1.18 -17.45 3.30
C GLN A 351 0.02 -17.94 4.16
N TYR A 352 -0.05 -17.45 5.40
CA TYR A 352 -1.10 -17.81 6.34
C TYR A 352 -2.48 -17.47 5.79
N THR A 353 -2.67 -16.23 5.32
CA THR A 353 -3.96 -15.77 4.76
C THR A 353 -4.36 -16.58 3.53
N ARG A 354 -3.41 -16.87 2.62
CA ARG A 354 -3.64 -17.71 1.44
C ARG A 354 -4.05 -19.14 1.81
N GLN A 355 -3.42 -19.72 2.83
CA GLN A 355 -3.78 -21.06 3.31
C GLN A 355 -5.19 -21.07 3.92
N GLN A 356 -5.55 -20.04 4.70
CA GLN A 356 -6.90 -19.92 5.25
C GLN A 356 -7.97 -19.79 4.16
N GLU A 357 -7.74 -18.95 3.13
CA GLU A 357 -8.68 -18.83 2.01
C GLU A 357 -8.87 -20.16 1.26
N ARG A 358 -7.77 -20.86 0.95
CA ARG A 358 -7.85 -22.17 0.30
C ARG A 358 -8.59 -23.20 1.15
N ARG A 359 -8.39 -23.19 2.47
CA ARG A 359 -9.11 -24.05 3.41
C ARG A 359 -10.60 -23.73 3.42
N GLN A 360 -10.96 -22.45 3.50
CA GLN A 360 -12.36 -22.01 3.47
C GLN A 360 -13.03 -22.38 2.14
N GLN A 361 -12.34 -22.20 1.01
CA GLN A 361 -12.89 -22.58 -0.29
C GLN A 361 -13.13 -24.09 -0.40
N ARG A 362 -12.20 -24.93 0.08
CA ARG A 362 -12.39 -26.39 0.12
C ARG A 362 -13.61 -26.78 0.95
N ILE A 363 -13.80 -26.15 2.11
CA ILE A 363 -14.96 -26.40 2.97
C ILE A 363 -16.26 -25.99 2.26
N LYS A 364 -16.29 -24.81 1.63
CA LYS A 364 -17.45 -24.35 0.85
C LYS A 364 -17.80 -25.29 -0.29
N ASN A 365 -16.80 -25.69 -1.08
CA ASN A 365 -16.99 -26.63 -2.19
C ASN A 365 -17.55 -27.97 -1.69
N HIS A 366 -17.05 -28.48 -0.56
CA HIS A 366 -17.55 -29.72 0.03
C HIS A 366 -19.00 -29.59 0.54
N MET A 367 -19.34 -28.47 1.21
CA MET A 367 -20.72 -28.19 1.64
C MET A 367 -21.69 -28.00 0.46
N GLN A 368 -21.21 -27.47 -0.66
CA GLN A 368 -22.02 -27.29 -1.86
C GLN A 368 -22.24 -28.63 -2.59
N GLN A 369 -21.22 -29.49 -2.64
CA GLN A 369 -21.37 -30.86 -3.13
C GLN A 369 -22.37 -31.66 -2.28
N SER A 370 -22.25 -31.62 -0.95
CA SER A 370 -23.16 -32.37 -0.06
C SER A 370 -24.62 -31.89 -0.18
N ARG A 371 -24.86 -30.57 -0.34
CA ARG A 371 -26.20 -30.03 -0.60
C ARG A 371 -26.77 -30.46 -1.94
N THR A 372 -25.92 -30.60 -2.96
CA THR A 372 -26.34 -31.04 -4.30
C THR A 372 -26.68 -32.54 -4.29
N GLU A 373 -25.93 -33.35 -3.54
CA GLU A 373 -26.22 -34.78 -3.31
C GLU A 373 -27.49 -35.00 -2.47
N GLU A 374 -27.71 -34.19 -1.42
CA GLU A 374 -28.96 -34.21 -0.63
C GLU A 374 -30.19 -33.75 -1.45
N ALA A 375 -30.02 -32.77 -2.34
CA ALA A 375 -31.09 -32.34 -3.24
C ALA A 375 -31.38 -33.38 -4.33
N GLY A 376 -30.35 -34.07 -4.84
CA GLY A 376 -30.48 -35.16 -5.81
C GLY A 376 -31.08 -36.45 -5.22
N SER A 377 -30.98 -36.66 -3.91
CA SER A 377 -31.58 -37.79 -3.18
C SER A 377 -33.00 -37.52 -2.67
N ARG A 378 -33.48 -36.26 -2.71
CA ARG A 378 -34.89 -35.89 -2.46
C ARG A 378 -35.69 -35.82 -3.76
N LEU A 379 -35.86 -36.96 -4.42
CA LEU A 379 -36.96 -37.18 -5.37
C LEU A 379 -37.60 -38.55 -5.08
N PRO A 380 -38.80 -38.54 -4.49
CA PRO A 380 -39.91 -39.23 -5.10
C PRO A 380 -40.92 -38.15 -5.50
N THR A 381 -41.02 -37.88 -6.80
CA THR A 381 -42.17 -37.13 -7.32
C THR A 381 -43.44 -37.91 -6.98
N GLU A 382 -44.48 -37.20 -6.53
CA GLU A 382 -45.83 -37.75 -6.26
C GLU A 382 -46.39 -38.58 -7.44
N ASP A 383 -45.85 -38.42 -8.64
CA ASP A 383 -46.17 -39.24 -9.81
C ASP A 383 -45.78 -40.72 -9.70
N TYR A 384 -44.73 -41.08 -8.96
CA TYR A 384 -44.35 -42.49 -8.80
C TYR A 384 -45.29 -43.24 -7.84
N MET A 385 -45.86 -42.54 -6.85
CA MET A 385 -46.87 -43.11 -5.94
C MET A 385 -48.25 -43.21 -6.60
N ASN A 386 -48.60 -42.29 -7.50
CA ASN A 386 -49.84 -42.35 -8.27
C ASN A 386 -49.84 -43.46 -9.35
N GLN A 387 -48.67 -43.91 -9.82
CA GLN A 387 -48.58 -45.08 -10.71
C GLN A 387 -48.72 -46.43 -9.99
N ILE A 388 -48.49 -46.49 -8.69
CA ILE A 388 -48.64 -47.73 -7.90
C ILE A 388 -50.08 -47.90 -7.41
N ILE A 389 -50.80 -46.81 -7.13
CA ILE A 389 -52.20 -46.86 -6.67
C ILE A 389 -53.19 -47.17 -7.81
N ASN A 390 -52.87 -46.83 -9.06
CA ASN A 390 -53.73 -47.13 -10.22
C ASN A 390 -53.46 -48.50 -10.87
N ARG A 391 -52.75 -49.40 -10.19
CA ARG A 391 -52.40 -50.74 -10.70
C ARG A 391 -52.83 -51.90 -9.79
N TRP A 392 -53.77 -51.65 -8.88
CA TRP A 392 -54.48 -52.68 -8.11
C TRP A 392 -55.98 -52.59 -8.34
#